data_AF-A0A6B3G3X1-F1
#
_entry.id   AF-A0A6B3G3X1-F1
#
_cell.length_a   1.000
_cell.length_b   1.000
_cell.length_c   1.000
_cell.angle_alpha   90.00
_cell.angle_beta   90.00
_cell.angle_gamma   90.00
#
_symmetry.space_group_name_H-M   'P 1'
#
loop_
_entity.id
_entity.type
_entity.pdbx_description
1 polymer ?
#
loop_
_entity_poly.entity_id
_entity_poly.type
_entity_poly.pdbx_seq_one_letter_code
_entity_poly.pdbx_strand_id
1 'polypeptide(L)'
;GPLAGQAVYEALHDARLTEVLLERLRLPGRLGALRFARAGKADIPAGLPARVLGAEQSNSSLVYGERLILKLFRRVVPGVNPDLELPRALAAGRSTRVPAPLAWLEADGGDEPLVLGVLQPFLRGCEDGWELALGALARGEDFAGEARALGRATAEV
;
A
#
# COMPACT_ATOMS: atom_id res chain seq x y z
N GLY A 1 34.70 1.54 -3.90
CA GLY A 1 33.63 1.21 -4.86
C GLY A 1 33.06 2.48 -5.46
N PRO A 2 32.07 2.38 -6.36
CA PRO A 2 31.50 3.55 -7.06
C PRO A 2 30.86 4.61 -6.14
N LEU A 3 30.57 4.27 -4.87
CA LEU A 3 29.99 5.17 -3.87
C LEU A 3 30.98 5.62 -2.79
N ALA A 4 32.29 5.49 -3.01
CA ALA A 4 33.29 5.88 -2.02
C ALA A 4 33.23 7.39 -1.72
N GLY A 5 33.16 7.76 -0.44
CA GLY A 5 33.04 9.16 0.01
C GLY A 5 31.62 9.73 -0.01
N GLN A 6 30.60 8.91 -0.30
CA GLN A 6 29.20 9.33 -0.29
C GLN A 6 28.43 8.73 0.89
N ALA A 7 27.45 9.48 1.40
CA ALA A 7 26.45 8.97 2.33
C ALA A 7 25.29 8.33 1.55
N VAL A 8 24.95 7.09 1.89
CA VAL A 8 23.81 6.35 1.33
C VAL A 8 22.82 6.11 2.45
N TYR A 9 21.55 6.44 2.22
CA TYR A 9 20.50 6.32 3.23
C TYR A 9 19.18 5.87 2.58
N GLU A 10 18.23 5.48 3.43
CA GLU A 10 16.89 5.08 3.00
C GLU A 10 16.04 6.30 2.61
N ALA A 11 15.70 6.40 1.33
CA ALA A 11 14.98 7.52 0.73
C ALA A 11 13.59 7.73 1.35
N LEU A 12 12.99 6.69 1.95
CA LEU A 12 11.67 6.82 2.61
C LEU A 12 11.65 7.78 3.80
N HIS A 13 12.82 8.13 4.35
CA HIS A 13 12.95 9.12 5.41
C HIS A 13 13.21 10.55 4.90
N ASP A 14 13.37 10.74 3.59
CA ASP A 14 13.55 12.06 2.98
C ASP A 14 12.21 12.56 2.38
N ALA A 15 11.73 13.68 2.90
CA ALA A 15 10.46 14.28 2.51
C ALA A 15 10.40 14.64 1.01
N ARG A 16 11.53 15.08 0.43
CA ARG A 16 11.60 15.45 -0.98
C ARG A 16 11.59 14.20 -1.86
N LEU A 17 12.30 13.15 -1.47
CA LEU A 17 12.33 11.90 -2.26
C LEU A 17 10.99 11.17 -2.23
N THR A 18 10.31 11.17 -1.08
CA THR A 18 8.95 10.61 -0.96
C THR A 18 7.93 11.41 -1.76
N GLU A 19 8.04 12.73 -1.81
CA GLU A 19 7.21 13.57 -2.71
C GLU A 19 7.44 13.22 -4.18
N VAL A 20 8.70 13.11 -4.63
CA VAL A 20 9.03 12.71 -6.01
C VAL A 20 8.44 11.34 -6.36
N LEU A 21 8.44 10.40 -5.41
CA LEU A 21 7.85 9.07 -5.62
C LEU A 21 6.34 9.14 -5.82
N LEU A 22 5.62 9.94 -5.03
CA LEU A 22 4.18 10.17 -5.21
C LEU A 22 3.91 10.81 -6.58
N GLU A 23 4.65 11.86 -6.92
CA GLU A 23 4.52 12.53 -8.23
C GLU A 23 4.75 11.58 -9.39
N ARG A 24 5.71 10.65 -9.25
CA ARG A 24 5.95 9.65 -10.27
C ARG A 24 4.79 8.65 -10.38
N LEU A 25 4.21 8.19 -9.27
CA LEU A 25 3.05 7.28 -9.27
C LEU A 25 1.79 7.89 -9.91
N ARG A 26 1.67 9.23 -9.94
CA ARG A 26 0.57 9.93 -10.61
C ARG A 26 0.61 9.78 -12.13
N LEU A 27 1.79 9.57 -12.70
CA LEU A 27 2.01 9.54 -14.15
C LEU A 27 2.22 8.10 -14.61
N PRO A 28 1.37 7.49 -15.45
CA PRO A 28 1.70 6.18 -16.02
C PRO A 28 2.89 6.30 -17.00
N GLY A 29 3.66 5.22 -17.17
CA GLY A 29 4.76 5.14 -18.14
C GLY A 29 6.07 4.65 -17.54
N ARG A 30 7.17 4.79 -18.28
CA ARG A 30 8.49 4.30 -17.85
C ARG A 30 9.36 5.42 -17.28
N LEU A 31 10.30 5.05 -16.41
CA LEU A 31 11.44 5.86 -15.98
C LEU A 31 12.63 4.92 -15.78
N GLY A 32 13.52 4.87 -16.77
CA GLY A 32 14.58 3.86 -16.82
C GLY A 32 14.01 2.44 -16.78
N ALA A 33 14.50 1.63 -15.84
CA ALA A 33 14.05 0.26 -15.63
C ALA A 33 12.66 0.14 -14.97
N LEU A 34 12.14 1.23 -14.40
CA LEU A 34 10.87 1.24 -13.68
C LEU A 34 9.71 1.54 -14.63
N ARG A 35 8.59 0.86 -14.38
CA ARG A 35 7.30 1.10 -15.03
C ARG A 35 6.28 1.43 -13.96
N PHE A 36 5.49 2.46 -14.23
CA PHE A 36 4.43 2.96 -13.36
C PHE A 36 3.10 2.78 -14.08
N ALA A 37 2.13 2.20 -13.38
CA ALA A 37 0.83 1.89 -13.92
C ALA A 37 -0.29 2.33 -12.96
N ARG A 38 -1.50 2.51 -13.51
CA ARG A 38 -2.69 2.97 -12.78
C ARG A 38 -3.86 2.05 -13.04
N ALA A 39 -4.70 1.83 -12.03
CA ALA A 39 -5.89 0.98 -12.15
C ALA A 39 -7.03 1.66 -12.93
N GLY A 40 -6.98 2.98 -13.11
CA GLY A 40 -8.01 3.75 -13.81
C GLY A 40 -7.71 5.25 -13.83
N LYS A 41 -8.78 6.04 -14.00
CA LYS A 41 -8.71 7.52 -14.10
C LYS A 41 -8.91 8.25 -12.77
N ALA A 42 -9.12 7.51 -11.67
CA ALA A 42 -9.31 8.09 -10.34
C ALA A 42 -8.11 8.95 -9.95
N ASP A 43 -8.33 10.19 -9.54
CA ASP A 43 -7.26 11.14 -9.29
C ASP A 43 -6.36 10.75 -8.10
N ILE A 44 -5.07 11.08 -8.20
CA ILE A 44 -4.09 10.93 -7.11
C ILE A 44 -3.63 12.35 -6.78
N PRO A 45 -4.00 12.90 -5.60
CA PRO A 45 -3.66 14.26 -5.23
C PRO A 45 -2.15 14.49 -5.17
N ALA A 46 -1.73 15.68 -5.61
CA ALA A 46 -0.35 16.15 -5.50
C ALA A 46 -0.04 16.69 -4.10
N GLY A 47 1.24 16.87 -3.78
CA GLY A 47 1.69 17.67 -2.63
C GLY A 47 1.21 17.16 -1.28
N LEU A 48 0.93 15.85 -1.17
CA LEU A 48 0.56 15.23 0.10
C LEU A 48 1.82 14.93 0.92
N PRO A 49 1.90 15.37 2.20
CA PRO A 49 3.05 15.07 3.04
C PRO A 49 3.14 13.57 3.31
N ALA A 50 4.34 13.01 3.25
CA ALA A 50 4.60 11.60 3.49
C ALA A 50 5.01 11.34 4.95
N ARG A 51 4.59 10.19 5.50
CA ARG A 51 5.05 9.68 6.78
C ARG A 51 5.28 8.17 6.71
N VAL A 52 6.43 7.71 7.18
CA VAL A 52 6.74 6.27 7.30
C VAL A 52 5.89 5.66 8.42
N LEU A 53 5.26 4.52 8.15
CA LEU A 53 4.66 3.66 9.17
C LEU A 53 5.69 2.65 9.67
N GLY A 54 5.95 2.66 10.98
CA GLY A 54 6.97 1.83 11.61
C GLY A 54 6.54 0.40 11.99
N ALA A 55 5.35 -0.05 11.57
CA ALA A 55 4.67 -1.20 12.18
C ALA A 55 4.58 -2.48 11.32
N GLU A 56 4.98 -2.49 10.04
CA GLU A 56 4.81 -3.67 9.17
C GLU A 56 6.15 -4.37 8.88
N GLN A 57 6.24 -5.68 9.16
CA GLN A 57 7.50 -6.42 9.10
C GLN A 57 7.92 -6.93 7.71
N SER A 58 7.02 -7.01 6.73
CA SER A 58 7.34 -7.51 5.38
C SER A 58 7.60 -6.41 4.35
N ASN A 59 7.09 -5.20 4.61
CA ASN A 59 7.05 -4.07 3.69
C ASN A 59 7.43 -2.78 4.40
N SER A 60 7.82 -1.76 3.65
CA SER A 60 7.84 -0.39 4.17
C SER A 60 6.67 0.40 3.62
N SER A 61 5.94 1.05 4.52
CA SER A 61 4.68 1.72 4.17
C SER A 61 4.81 3.23 4.38
N LEU A 62 4.42 4.01 3.37
CA LEU A 62 4.31 5.47 3.44
C LEU A 62 2.84 5.88 3.43
N VAL A 63 2.41 6.68 4.39
CA VAL A 63 1.11 7.35 4.36
C VAL A 63 1.29 8.75 3.79
N TYR A 64 0.51 9.08 2.76
CA TYR A 64 0.47 10.40 2.15
C TYR A 64 -0.81 11.14 2.57
N GLY A 65 -0.64 12.23 3.32
CA GLY A 65 -1.70 13.16 3.70
C GLY A 65 -2.91 12.51 4.40
N GLU A 66 -2.70 11.38 5.10
CA GLU A 66 -3.76 10.57 5.73
C GLU A 66 -4.87 10.15 4.74
N ARG A 67 -4.54 10.04 3.45
CA ARG A 67 -5.47 9.70 2.36
C ARG A 67 -5.05 8.48 1.57
N LEU A 68 -3.74 8.30 1.39
CA LEU A 68 -3.17 7.23 0.59
C LEU A 68 -2.10 6.50 1.40
N ILE A 69 -1.93 5.21 1.11
CA ILE A 69 -0.84 4.40 1.62
C ILE A 69 -0.13 3.74 0.45
N LEU A 70 1.19 3.91 0.40
CA LEU A 70 2.07 3.19 -0.51
C LEU A 70 2.78 2.10 0.27
N LYS A 71 2.55 0.85 -0.11
CA LYS A 71 3.33 -0.30 0.36
C LYS A 71 4.48 -0.55 -0.60
N LEU A 72 5.71 -0.55 -0.10
CA LEU A 72 6.92 -0.93 -0.83
C LEU A 72 7.40 -2.30 -0.35
N PHE A 73 7.50 -3.25 -1.28
CA PHE A 73 7.85 -4.62 -0.98
C PHE A 73 9.36 -4.74 -0.75
N ARG A 74 9.77 -5.23 0.43
CA ARG A 74 11.20 -5.42 0.75
C ARG A 74 11.74 -6.73 0.18
N ARG A 75 10.87 -7.72 0.01
CA ARG A 75 11.16 -8.96 -0.70
C ARG A 75 10.32 -9.01 -1.96
N VAL A 76 11.00 -9.01 -3.11
CA VAL A 76 10.38 -8.98 -4.43
C VAL A 76 10.60 -10.33 -5.10
N VAL A 77 9.54 -10.89 -5.67
CA VAL A 77 9.57 -12.14 -6.42
C VAL A 77 8.95 -11.90 -7.82
N PRO A 78 9.43 -12.60 -8.86
CA PRO A 78 8.79 -12.57 -10.17
C PRO A 78 7.33 -13.03 -10.09
N GLY A 79 6.49 -12.43 -10.93
CA GLY A 79 5.13 -12.89 -11.17
C GLY A 79 4.06 -12.04 -10.52
N VAL A 80 2.90 -12.65 -10.33
CA VAL A 80 1.71 -11.98 -9.80
C VAL A 80 1.90 -11.68 -8.32
N ASN A 81 1.73 -10.40 -7.96
CA ASN A 81 1.75 -9.97 -6.57
C ASN A 81 0.31 -9.98 -6.00
N PRO A 82 0.01 -10.77 -4.95
CA PRO A 82 -1.35 -10.91 -4.43
C PRO A 82 -1.88 -9.61 -3.80
N ASP A 83 -1.02 -8.76 -3.23
CA ASP A 83 -1.40 -7.44 -2.70
C ASP A 83 -1.81 -6.47 -3.82
N LEU A 84 -1.50 -6.78 -5.09
CA LEU A 84 -1.99 -6.05 -6.25
C LEU A 84 -3.17 -6.77 -6.93
N GLU A 85 -3.07 -8.07 -7.14
CA GLU A 85 -4.05 -8.86 -7.91
C GLU A 85 -5.41 -8.94 -7.21
N LEU A 86 -5.42 -9.37 -5.94
CA LEU A 86 -6.67 -9.64 -5.23
C LEU A 86 -7.49 -8.36 -5.04
N PRO A 87 -6.92 -7.23 -4.56
CA PRO A 87 -7.69 -5.99 -4.45
C PRO A 87 -8.21 -5.47 -5.80
N ARG A 88 -7.49 -5.71 -6.90
CA ARG A 88 -7.97 -5.36 -8.25
C ARG A 88 -9.13 -6.25 -8.69
N ALA A 89 -9.05 -7.56 -8.46
CA ALA A 89 -10.13 -8.50 -8.78
C ALA A 89 -11.40 -8.18 -7.98
N LEU A 90 -11.26 -7.91 -6.68
CA LEU A 90 -12.37 -7.52 -5.81
C LEU A 90 -13.02 -6.20 -6.23
N ALA A 91 -12.21 -5.20 -6.61
CA ALA A 91 -12.72 -3.93 -7.13
C ALA A 91 -13.48 -4.12 -8.46
N ALA A 92 -13.00 -5.00 -9.34
CA ALA A 92 -13.70 -5.35 -10.58
C ALA A 92 -15.04 -6.06 -10.29
N GLY A 93 -15.09 -6.87 -9.23
CA GLY A 93 -16.31 -7.47 -8.67
C GLY A 93 -17.22 -6.50 -7.91
N ARG A 94 -16.89 -5.19 -7.88
CA ARG A 94 -17.62 -4.12 -7.15
C ARG A 94 -17.65 -4.30 -5.63
N SER A 95 -16.75 -5.09 -5.06
CA SER A 95 -16.59 -5.15 -3.61
C SER A 95 -16.10 -3.80 -3.09
N THR A 96 -16.68 -3.37 -1.97
CA THR A 96 -16.29 -2.14 -1.25
C THR A 96 -15.55 -2.45 0.05
N ARG A 97 -15.34 -3.74 0.36
CA ARG A 97 -14.70 -4.21 1.59
C ARG A 97 -13.19 -4.03 1.59
N VAL A 98 -12.58 -4.01 0.41
CA VAL A 98 -11.12 -3.85 0.23
C VAL A 98 -10.85 -2.61 -0.61
N PRO A 99 -9.97 -1.68 -0.16
CA PRO A 99 -9.60 -0.52 -0.96
C PRO A 99 -8.98 -0.92 -2.30
N ALA A 100 -9.52 -0.39 -3.39
CA ALA A 100 -8.98 -0.63 -4.72
C ALA A 100 -7.61 0.06 -4.89
N PRO A 101 -6.59 -0.61 -5.47
CA PRO A 101 -5.32 0.02 -5.81
C PRO A 101 -5.52 1.18 -6.80
N LEU A 102 -4.76 2.26 -6.63
CA LEU A 102 -4.78 3.43 -7.51
C LEU A 102 -3.63 3.42 -8.52
N ALA A 103 -2.44 3.03 -8.05
CA ALA A 103 -1.24 2.92 -8.86
C ALA A 103 -0.30 1.85 -8.31
N TRP A 104 0.64 1.40 -9.13
CA TRP A 104 1.72 0.52 -8.70
C TRP A 104 2.98 0.81 -9.51
N LEU A 105 4.12 0.41 -8.94
CA LEU A 105 5.41 0.50 -9.60
C LEU A 105 6.02 -0.90 -9.71
N GLU A 106 6.60 -1.18 -10.87
CA GLU A 106 7.18 -2.48 -11.20
C GLU A 106 8.50 -2.31 -11.95
N ALA A 107 9.37 -3.31 -11.84
CA ALA A 107 10.56 -3.46 -12.66
C ALA A 107 10.39 -4.59 -13.67
N ASP A 108 11.27 -4.59 -14.66
CA ASP A 108 11.41 -5.69 -15.60
C ASP A 108 12.11 -6.88 -14.93
N GLY A 109 11.44 -8.02 -14.85
CA GLY A 109 11.99 -9.27 -14.32
C GLY A 109 12.33 -10.30 -15.41
N GLY A 110 12.36 -9.90 -16.68
CA GLY A 110 12.45 -10.81 -17.81
C GLY A 110 11.06 -11.28 -18.22
N ASP A 111 10.77 -12.57 -18.03
CA ASP A 111 9.50 -13.17 -18.46
C ASP A 111 8.31 -12.70 -17.63
N GLU A 112 8.55 -12.32 -16.37
CA GLU A 112 7.52 -11.85 -15.44
C GLU A 112 7.87 -10.50 -14.82
N PRO A 113 6.88 -9.61 -14.57
CA PRO A 113 7.12 -8.35 -13.91
C PRO A 113 7.49 -8.55 -12.43
N LEU A 114 8.24 -7.58 -11.90
CA LEU A 114 8.55 -7.49 -10.48
C LEU A 114 7.75 -6.34 -9.87
N VAL A 115 6.65 -6.64 -9.17
CA VAL A 115 5.88 -5.58 -8.49
C VAL A 115 6.67 -5.11 -7.27
N LEU A 116 7.01 -3.82 -7.24
CA LEU A 116 7.87 -3.21 -6.21
C LEU A 116 7.06 -2.43 -5.17
N GLY A 117 5.87 -1.95 -5.55
CA GLY A 117 4.97 -1.33 -4.59
C GLY A 117 3.60 -0.99 -5.14
N VAL A 118 2.64 -0.86 -4.23
CA VAL A 118 1.22 -0.60 -4.52
C VAL A 118 0.74 0.60 -3.71
N LEU A 119 0.15 1.57 -4.41
CA LEU A 119 -0.50 2.75 -3.84
C LEU A 119 -2.01 2.53 -3.79
N GLN A 120 -2.61 2.71 -2.63
CA GLN A 120 -4.05 2.51 -2.41
C GLN A 120 -4.60 3.56 -1.42
N PRO A 121 -5.93 3.69 -1.30
CA PRO A 121 -6.53 4.53 -0.27
C PRO A 121 -6.10 4.09 1.14
N PHE A 122 -5.81 5.06 2.00
CA PHE A 122 -5.55 4.85 3.41
C PHE A 122 -6.86 5.01 4.19
N LEU A 123 -7.19 4.01 5.01
CA LEU A 123 -8.39 4.03 5.84
C LEU A 123 -8.08 4.71 7.18
N ARG A 124 -8.23 6.04 7.20
CA ARG A 124 -7.99 6.84 8.40
C ARG A 124 -9.02 6.53 9.48
N GLY A 125 -8.56 6.39 10.72
CA GLY A 125 -9.42 6.20 11.88
C GLY A 125 -9.98 4.78 12.01
N CYS A 126 -9.50 3.83 11.19
CA CYS A 126 -9.75 2.42 11.43
C CYS A 126 -8.91 1.94 12.61
N GLU A 127 -9.53 1.11 13.43
CA GLU A 127 -8.87 0.38 14.50
C GLU A 127 -8.47 -1.00 13.98
N ASP A 128 -7.32 -1.48 14.44
CA ASP A 128 -6.92 -2.85 14.16
C ASP A 128 -7.88 -3.83 14.85
N GLY A 129 -8.35 -4.84 14.11
CA GLY A 129 -9.39 -5.75 14.60
C GLY A 129 -8.93 -6.61 15.79
N TRP A 130 -7.62 -6.88 15.90
CA TRP A 130 -7.05 -7.59 17.02
C TRP A 130 -6.98 -6.71 18.27
N GLU A 131 -6.49 -5.46 18.13
CA GLU A 131 -6.49 -4.49 19.22
C GLU A 131 -7.90 -4.17 19.73
N LEU A 132 -8.87 -4.02 18.82
CA LEU A 132 -10.27 -3.82 19.17
C LEU A 132 -10.81 -4.99 20.02
N ALA A 133 -10.51 -6.23 19.62
CA ALA A 133 -10.94 -7.43 20.35
C ALA A 133 -10.27 -7.54 21.73
N LEU A 134 -8.97 -7.26 21.82
CA LEU A 134 -8.25 -7.21 23.10
C LEU A 134 -8.78 -6.12 24.02
N GLY A 135 -9.14 -4.96 23.47
CA GLY A 135 -9.75 -3.86 24.21
C GLY A 135 -11.11 -4.25 24.80
N ALA A 136 -11.98 -4.90 24.01
CA ALA A 136 -13.26 -5.42 24.49
C ALA A 136 -13.07 -6.46 25.60
N LEU A 137 -12.13 -7.40 25.41
CA LEU A 137 -11.80 -8.41 26.41
C LEU A 137 -11.32 -7.79 27.73
N ALA A 138 -10.42 -6.80 27.66
CA ALA A 138 -9.89 -6.11 28.83
C ALA A 138 -10.97 -5.35 29.62
N ARG A 139 -12.01 -4.85 28.94
CA ARG A 139 -13.17 -4.18 29.57
C ARG A 139 -14.28 -5.14 30.02
N GLY A 140 -14.18 -6.43 29.69
CA GLY A 140 -15.24 -7.42 29.95
C GLY A 140 -16.50 -7.21 29.11
N GLU A 141 -16.36 -6.60 27.94
CA GLU A 141 -17.46 -6.32 27.01
C GLU A 141 -17.71 -7.50 26.05
N ASP A 142 -18.97 -7.68 25.61
CA ASP A 142 -19.30 -8.66 24.58
C ASP A 142 -18.76 -8.23 23.21
N PHE A 143 -18.09 -9.16 22.51
CA PHE A 143 -17.52 -8.96 21.18
C PHE A 143 -18.26 -9.74 20.07
N ALA A 144 -19.33 -10.47 20.40
CA ALA A 144 -20.05 -11.30 19.44
C ALA A 144 -20.70 -10.48 18.31
N GLY A 145 -21.11 -9.23 18.58
CA GLY A 145 -21.62 -8.31 17.57
C GLY A 145 -20.61 -8.05 16.45
N GLU A 146 -19.40 -7.63 16.82
CA GLU A 146 -18.33 -7.29 15.88
C GLU A 146 -17.78 -8.53 15.19
N ALA A 147 -17.65 -9.66 15.89
CA ALA A 147 -17.26 -10.92 15.27
C ALA A 147 -18.26 -11.36 14.18
N ARG A 148 -19.58 -11.21 14.42
CA ARG A 148 -20.60 -11.49 13.39
C ARG A 148 -20.52 -10.49 12.23
N ALA A 149 -20.24 -9.22 12.50
CA ALA A 149 -20.08 -8.20 11.46
C ALA A 149 -18.87 -8.50 10.56
N LEU A 150 -17.73 -8.86 11.17
CA LEU A 150 -16.55 -9.32 10.45
C LEU A 150 -16.84 -10.56 9.61
N GLY A 151 -17.54 -11.56 10.17
CA GLY A 151 -17.93 -12.76 9.42
C GLY A 151 -18.78 -12.46 8.17
N ARG A 152 -19.74 -11.52 8.27
CA ARG A 152 -20.51 -11.06 7.10
C ARG A 152 -19.62 -10.34 6.08
N ALA A 153 -18.75 -9.45 6.54
CA ALA A 153 -17.83 -8.73 5.66
C ALA A 153 -16.88 -9.68 4.90
N THR A 154 -16.36 -10.72 5.55
CA THR A 154 -15.52 -11.74 4.92
C THR A 154 -16.29 -12.59 3.91
N ALA A 155 -17.57 -12.90 4.17
CA ALA A 155 -18.41 -13.66 3.24
C ALA A 155 -18.77 -12.89 1.95
N GLU A 156 -18.61 -11.56 1.95
CA GLU A 156 -18.85 -10.69 0.80
C GLU A 156 -17.58 -10.51 -0.08
N VAL A 157 -16.45 -11.11 0.29
CA VAL A 157 -15.15 -11.00 -0.38
C VAL A 157 -14.79 -12.30 -1.09
#